data_AF-A0A090YSA5-F1
#
_entry.id   AF-A0A090YSA5-F1
#
_cell.length_a   1.000
_cell.length_b   1.000
_cell.length_c   1.000
_cell.angle_alpha   90.00
_cell.angle_beta   90.00
_cell.angle_gamma   90.00
#
_symmetry.space_group_name_H-M   'P 1'
#
loop_
_entity.id
_entity.type
_entity.pdbx_description
1 polymer ?
#
loop_
_entity_poly.entity_id
_entity_poly.type
_entity_poly.pdbx_seq_one_letter_code
_entity_poly.pdbx_strand_id
1 'polypeptide(L)'
;MTDKLNELFALQSELDNRIISERNIDKSLDEWVVGITLAMESEIDEIRREVNWKWWKNDKPIDKEALQGEVIDMWYFLISLSLKCDLSAEDVYRIYLEKNRENHARQDGTSSKEGYYVGIDLANGKDWSGYPKQLEFDFEKGGVK
;
A
#
# COMPACT_ATOMS: atom_id res chain seq x y z
N MET A 1 -8.40 -14.09 20.13
CA MET A 1 -8.31 -14.17 18.66
C MET A 1 -7.04 -13.42 18.30
N THR A 2 -6.07 -14.08 17.67
CA THR A 2 -4.81 -13.44 17.28
C THR A 2 -5.10 -12.40 16.21
N ASP A 3 -4.42 -11.25 16.26
CA ASP A 3 -4.50 -10.26 15.19
C ASP A 3 -3.90 -10.85 13.90
N LYS A 4 -4.67 -10.80 12.81
CA LYS A 4 -4.28 -11.46 11.55
C LYS A 4 -3.07 -10.79 10.91
N LEU A 5 -2.91 -9.48 11.07
CA LEU A 5 -1.76 -8.77 10.49
C LEU A 5 -0.48 -9.15 11.22
N ASN A 6 -0.53 -9.21 12.55
CA ASN A 6 0.58 -9.73 13.37
C ASN A 6 0.95 -11.17 12.99
N GLU A 7 -0.04 -12.03 12.73
CA GLU A 7 0.19 -13.41 12.28
C GLU A 7 0.91 -13.45 10.91
N LEU A 8 0.49 -12.62 9.95
CA LEU A 8 1.17 -12.52 8.65
C LEU A 8 2.63 -12.07 8.77
N PHE A 9 2.90 -11.05 9.59
CA PHE A 9 4.26 -10.56 9.82
C PHE A 9 5.15 -11.63 10.49
N ALA A 10 4.60 -12.38 11.45
CA ALA A 10 5.32 -13.48 12.10
C ALA A 10 5.67 -14.60 11.11
N LEU A 11 4.69 -15.04 10.30
CA LEU A 11 4.90 -16.08 9.28
C LEU A 11 5.93 -15.63 8.22
N GLN A 12 5.86 -14.38 7.78
CA GLN A 12 6.83 -13.84 6.81
C GLN A 12 8.23 -13.76 7.40
N SER A 13 8.36 -13.31 8.65
CA SER A 13 9.66 -13.24 9.32
C SER A 13 10.30 -14.62 9.44
N GLU A 14 9.52 -15.65 9.79
CA GLU A 14 9.99 -17.04 9.83
C GLU A 14 10.48 -17.53 8.47
N LEU A 15 9.69 -17.29 7.41
CA LEU A 15 10.04 -17.69 6.04
C LEU A 15 11.31 -16.98 5.56
N ASP A 16 11.40 -15.66 5.74
CA ASP A 16 12.55 -14.86 5.34
C ASP A 16 13.83 -15.35 6.04
N ASN A 17 13.76 -15.55 7.35
CA ASN A 17 14.91 -16.02 8.14
C ASN A 17 15.35 -17.43 7.71
N ARG A 18 14.39 -18.31 7.41
CA ARG A 18 14.67 -19.64 6.88
C ARG A 18 15.41 -19.55 5.55
N ILE A 19 14.90 -18.77 4.60
CA ILE A 19 15.53 -18.61 3.27
C ILE A 19 16.93 -18.01 3.41
N ILE A 20 17.08 -16.96 4.21
CA ILE A 20 18.37 -16.28 4.44
C ILE A 20 19.40 -17.24 5.01
N SER A 21 19.02 -18.02 6.03
CA SER A 21 19.90 -18.98 6.68
C SER A 21 20.27 -20.15 5.75
N GLU A 22 19.28 -20.78 5.12
CA GLU A 22 19.51 -21.95 4.25
C GLU A 22 20.32 -21.60 2.99
N ARG A 23 20.23 -20.35 2.51
CA ARG A 23 20.93 -19.87 1.32
C ARG A 23 22.21 -19.08 1.63
N ASN A 24 22.56 -18.91 2.91
CA ASN A 24 23.70 -18.12 3.37
C ASN A 24 23.75 -16.72 2.72
N ILE A 25 22.63 -16.01 2.76
CA ILE A 25 22.50 -14.67 2.17
C ILE A 25 22.97 -13.64 3.17
N ASP A 26 23.98 -12.86 2.80
CA ASP A 26 24.44 -11.68 3.53
C ASP A 26 24.27 -10.47 2.62
N LYS A 27 23.45 -9.51 3.07
CA LYS A 27 23.03 -8.33 2.30
C LYS A 27 22.85 -7.15 3.23
N SER A 28 23.32 -5.99 2.79
CA SER A 28 23.00 -4.70 3.39
C SER A 28 21.51 -4.35 3.24
N LEU A 29 21.04 -3.35 3.99
CA LEU A 29 19.67 -2.83 3.86
C LEU A 29 19.39 -2.36 2.43
N ASP A 30 20.31 -1.63 1.81
CA ASP A 30 20.16 -1.13 0.44
C ASP A 30 19.98 -2.28 -0.57
N GLU A 31 20.76 -3.35 -0.44
CA GLU A 31 20.65 -4.53 -1.30
C GLU A 31 19.35 -5.31 -1.09
N TRP A 32 18.83 -5.33 0.15
CA TRP A 32 17.51 -5.89 0.43
C TRP A 32 16.40 -5.06 -0.20
N VAL A 33 16.41 -3.74 0.01
CA VAL A 33 15.40 -2.84 -0.54
C VAL A 33 15.36 -2.96 -2.06
N VAL A 34 16.52 -2.85 -2.72
CA VAL A 34 16.61 -2.99 -4.19
C VAL A 34 16.12 -4.37 -4.65
N GLY A 35 16.57 -5.45 -4.00
CA GLY A 35 16.19 -6.80 -4.39
C GLY A 35 14.70 -7.08 -4.23
N ILE A 36 14.10 -6.62 -3.14
CA ILE A 36 12.66 -6.82 -2.87
C ILE A 36 11.83 -5.96 -3.83
N THR A 37 12.21 -4.70 -4.08
CA THR A 37 11.48 -3.86 -5.05
C THR A 37 11.53 -4.43 -6.47
N LEU A 38 12.65 -5.04 -6.88
CA LEU A 38 12.75 -5.74 -8.16
C LEU A 38 11.85 -6.97 -8.23
N ALA A 39 11.73 -7.73 -7.13
CA ALA A 39 10.81 -8.85 -7.05
C ALA A 39 9.35 -8.36 -7.17
N MET A 40 8.98 -7.31 -6.45
CA MET A 40 7.65 -6.69 -6.56
C MET A 40 7.34 -6.19 -7.98
N GLU A 41 8.33 -5.61 -8.69
CA GLU A 41 8.15 -5.23 -10.09
C GLU A 41 7.84 -6.43 -11.00
N SER A 42 8.44 -7.59 -10.72
CA SER A 42 8.14 -8.85 -11.41
C SER A 42 6.69 -9.26 -11.16
N GLU A 43 6.25 -9.32 -9.90
CA GLU A 43 4.88 -9.72 -9.54
C GLU A 43 3.82 -8.76 -10.11
N ILE A 44 4.14 -7.47 -10.27
CA ILE A 44 3.26 -6.52 -10.98
C ILE A 44 3.09 -6.91 -12.46
N ASP A 45 4.13 -7.43 -13.11
CA ASP A 45 4.01 -7.96 -14.47
C ASP A 45 3.20 -9.27 -14.50
N GLU A 46 3.33 -10.12 -13.47
CA GLU A 46 2.54 -11.35 -13.34
C GLU A 46 1.04 -11.04 -13.17
N ILE A 47 0.68 -10.14 -12.24
CA ILE A 47 -0.69 -9.59 -12.09
C ILE A 47 -1.21 -9.06 -13.43
N ARG A 48 -0.36 -8.35 -14.20
CA ARG A 48 -0.74 -7.80 -15.50
C ARG A 48 -1.05 -8.89 -16.52
N ARG A 49 -0.33 -10.03 -16.50
CA ARG A 49 -0.56 -11.17 -17.40
C ARG A 49 -1.88 -11.88 -17.13
N GLU A 50 -2.42 -11.77 -15.92
CA GLU A 50 -3.72 -12.34 -15.55
C GLU A 50 -4.93 -11.57 -16.07
N VAL A 51 -4.72 -10.35 -16.58
CA VAL A 51 -5.80 -9.51 -17.15
C VAL A 51 -5.61 -9.22 -18.65
N ASN A 52 -6.66 -8.68 -19.28
CA ASN A 52 -6.68 -8.34 -20.72
C ASN A 52 -5.94 -7.03 -21.03
N TRP A 53 -4.66 -6.91 -20.64
CA TRP A 53 -3.89 -5.67 -20.82
C TRP A 53 -3.54 -5.36 -22.29
N LYS A 54 -3.48 -6.39 -23.15
CA LYS A 54 -3.17 -6.25 -24.58
C LYS A 54 -4.40 -5.79 -25.33
N TRP A 55 -4.58 -4.49 -25.44
CA TRP A 55 -5.73 -3.86 -26.12
C TRP A 55 -5.89 -4.22 -27.61
N TRP A 56 -4.87 -4.83 -28.23
CA TRP A 56 -4.89 -5.33 -29.62
C TRP A 56 -5.19 -6.85 -29.73
N LYS A 57 -5.54 -7.53 -28.64
CA LYS A 57 -5.94 -8.94 -28.62
C LYS A 57 -7.40 -9.08 -28.20
N ASN A 58 -8.02 -10.20 -28.58
CA ASN A 58 -9.34 -10.57 -28.09
C ASN A 58 -9.29 -10.86 -26.58
N ASP A 59 -10.35 -10.49 -25.88
CA ASP A 59 -10.49 -10.73 -24.45
C ASP A 59 -10.52 -12.23 -24.13
N LYS A 60 -9.82 -12.60 -23.06
CA LYS A 60 -9.97 -13.88 -22.37
C LYS A 60 -10.79 -13.71 -21.09
N PRO A 61 -11.47 -14.77 -20.61
CA PRO A 61 -11.95 -14.81 -19.23
C PRO A 61 -10.78 -14.59 -18.25
N ILE A 62 -11.02 -13.84 -17.18
CA ILE A 62 -10.06 -13.64 -16.10
C ILE A 62 -10.10 -14.85 -15.17
N ASP A 63 -8.95 -15.47 -14.97
CA ASP A 63 -8.76 -16.46 -13.90
C ASP A 63 -8.55 -15.70 -12.58
N LYS A 64 -9.57 -15.73 -11.72
CA LYS A 64 -9.53 -14.99 -10.45
C LYS A 64 -8.60 -15.64 -9.44
N GLU A 65 -8.45 -16.96 -9.46
CA GLU A 65 -7.62 -17.66 -8.49
C GLU A 65 -6.14 -17.38 -8.78
N ALA A 66 -5.74 -17.44 -10.06
CA ALA A 66 -4.40 -17.03 -10.49
C ALA A 66 -4.13 -15.56 -10.12
N LEU A 67 -5.03 -14.64 -10.48
CA LEU A 67 -4.88 -13.22 -10.15
C LEU A 67 -4.77 -12.97 -8.64
N GLN A 68 -5.53 -13.70 -7.81
CA GLN A 68 -5.42 -13.60 -6.35
C GLN A 68 -4.07 -14.11 -5.85
N GLY A 69 -3.53 -15.18 -6.44
CA GLY A 69 -2.18 -15.68 -6.16
C GLY A 69 -1.13 -14.60 -6.33
N GLU A 70 -1.06 -13.99 -7.52
CA GLU A 70 -0.05 -12.96 -7.83
C GLU A 70 -0.20 -11.71 -6.93
N VAL A 71 -1.44 -11.37 -6.54
CA VAL A 71 -1.69 -10.28 -5.57
C VAL A 71 -1.17 -10.66 -4.18
N ILE A 72 -1.27 -11.92 -3.76
CA ILE A 72 -0.71 -12.38 -2.50
C ILE A 72 0.82 -12.43 -2.55
N ASP A 73 1.43 -12.78 -3.68
CA ASP A 73 2.89 -12.74 -3.83
C ASP A 73 3.44 -11.31 -3.68
N MET A 74 2.71 -10.31 -4.19
CA MET A 74 2.98 -8.90 -3.87
C MET A 74 2.92 -8.58 -2.37
N TRP A 75 1.99 -9.19 -1.62
CA TRP A 75 1.91 -9.00 -0.17
C TRP A 75 3.09 -9.63 0.58
N TYR A 76 3.56 -10.81 0.16
CA TYR A 76 4.76 -11.45 0.72
C TYR A 76 5.95 -10.47 0.65
N PHE A 77 6.22 -9.93 -0.53
CA PHE A 77 7.32 -8.98 -0.70
C PHE A 77 7.10 -7.64 0.02
N LEU A 78 5.87 -7.14 0.08
CA LEU A 78 5.57 -5.90 0.81
C LEU A 78 5.79 -6.07 2.33
N ILE A 79 5.42 -7.22 2.89
CA ILE A 79 5.66 -7.52 4.31
C ILE A 79 7.15 -7.71 4.56
N SER A 80 7.86 -8.45 3.71
CA SER A 80 9.32 -8.57 3.79
C SER A 80 10.01 -7.20 3.75
N LEU A 81 9.61 -6.32 2.84
CA LEU A 81 10.15 -4.96 2.76
C LEU A 81 9.87 -4.18 4.05
N SER A 82 8.66 -4.29 4.58
CA SER A 82 8.28 -3.66 5.85
C SER A 82 9.17 -4.12 6.99
N LEU A 83 9.41 -5.43 7.11
CA LEU A 83 10.30 -6.02 8.11
C LEU A 83 11.76 -5.55 7.95
N LYS A 84 12.28 -5.45 6.72
CA LYS A 84 13.64 -4.92 6.47
C LYS A 84 13.76 -3.43 6.79
N CYS A 85 12.65 -2.69 6.70
CA CYS A 85 12.56 -1.29 7.08
C CYS A 85 12.18 -1.06 8.55
N ASP A 86 12.30 -2.09 9.40
CA ASP A 86 11.98 -2.04 10.84
C ASP A 86 10.53 -1.62 11.14
N LEU A 87 9.59 -1.95 10.25
CA LEU A 87 8.17 -1.76 10.49
C LEU A 87 7.55 -3.04 11.07
N SER A 88 6.99 -2.93 12.27
CA SER A 88 6.04 -3.92 12.80
C SER A 88 4.66 -3.77 12.18
N ALA A 89 3.80 -4.77 12.34
CA ALA A 89 2.40 -4.68 11.95
C ALA A 89 1.67 -3.56 12.70
N GLU A 90 1.99 -3.33 13.98
CA GLU A 90 1.51 -2.19 14.75
C GLU A 90 1.98 -0.85 14.19
N ASP A 91 3.25 -0.76 13.76
CA ASP A 91 3.77 0.46 13.12
C ASP A 91 3.08 0.75 11.80
N VAL A 92 2.87 -0.27 10.96
CA VAL A 92 2.11 -0.14 9.71
C VAL A 92 0.71 0.39 10.00
N TYR A 93 0.00 -0.19 10.97
CA TYR A 93 -1.35 0.25 11.32
C TYR A 93 -1.36 1.71 11.80
N ARG A 94 -0.48 2.05 12.75
CA ARG A 94 -0.39 3.40 13.32
C ARG A 94 -0.04 4.44 12.27
N ILE A 95 1.01 4.21 11.47
CA ILE A 95 1.46 5.12 10.42
C ILE A 95 0.39 5.24 9.32
N TYR A 96 -0.29 4.14 8.98
CA TYR A 96 -1.41 4.17 8.04
C TYR A 96 -2.54 5.06 8.55
N LEU A 97 -2.95 4.95 9.82
CA LEU A 97 -3.99 5.81 10.40
C LEU A 97 -3.59 7.29 10.37
N GLU A 98 -2.35 7.62 10.72
CA GLU A 98 -1.83 8.99 10.63
C GLU A 98 -1.89 9.52 9.19
N LYS A 99 -1.43 8.72 8.22
CA LYS A 99 -1.43 9.09 6.80
C LYS A 99 -2.85 9.18 6.23
N ASN A 100 -3.75 8.31 6.68
CA ASN A 100 -5.15 8.32 6.28
C ASN A 100 -5.86 9.58 6.80
N ARG A 101 -5.65 9.97 8.06
CA ARG A 101 -6.14 11.24 8.62
C ARG A 101 -5.67 12.44 7.81
N GLU A 102 -4.38 12.50 7.48
CA GLU A 102 -3.81 13.56 6.64
C GLU A 102 -4.43 13.56 5.23
N ASN A 103 -4.67 12.40 4.63
CA ASN A 103 -5.31 12.31 3.32
C ASN A 103 -6.77 12.79 3.34
N HIS A 104 -7.52 12.55 4.42
CA HIS A 104 -8.85 13.14 4.59
C HIS A 104 -8.77 14.66 4.79
N ALA A 105 -7.86 15.14 5.65
CA ALA A 105 -7.66 16.58 5.86
C ALA A 105 -7.32 17.33 4.55
N ARG A 106 -6.59 16.66 3.63
CA ARG A 106 -6.32 17.18 2.28
C ARG A 106 -7.58 17.34 1.43
N GLN A 107 -8.50 16.39 1.48
CA GLN A 107 -9.75 16.47 0.70
C GLN A 107 -10.77 17.42 1.35
N ASP A 108 -10.66 17.65 2.66
CA ASP A 108 -11.52 18.58 3.41
C ASP A 108 -10.97 20.01 3.45
N GLY A 109 -9.78 20.22 2.89
CA GLY A 109 -9.01 21.45 2.90
C GLY A 109 -8.64 21.99 4.28
N THR A 110 -8.45 21.07 5.23
CA THR A 110 -7.97 21.35 6.59
C THR A 110 -6.49 20.94 6.78
N SER A 111 -5.87 20.32 5.77
CA SER A 111 -4.43 20.02 5.78
C SER A 111 -3.60 21.30 5.76
N SER A 112 -2.44 21.26 6.42
CA SER A 112 -1.43 22.32 6.36
C SER A 112 -0.56 22.25 5.10
N LYS A 113 -0.74 21.23 4.24
CA LYS A 113 -0.02 21.08 2.98
C LYS A 113 -0.61 22.01 1.92
N GLU A 114 0.28 22.61 1.13
CA GLU A 114 -0.11 23.44 -0.01
C GLU A 114 -0.86 22.64 -1.07
N GLY A 115 -1.79 23.31 -1.77
CA GLY A 115 -2.51 22.75 -2.92
C GLY A 115 -3.79 21.98 -2.59
N TYR A 116 -4.21 21.97 -1.32
CA TYR A 116 -5.41 21.25 -0.84
C TYR A 116 -6.52 22.19 -0.35
N TYR A 117 -6.49 23.46 -0.73
CA TYR A 117 -7.50 24.44 -0.33
C TYR A 117 -8.88 24.08 -0.91
N VAL A 118 -9.92 24.25 -0.10
CA VAL A 118 -11.33 24.16 -0.54
C VAL A 118 -12.02 25.50 -0.29
N GLY A 119 -12.96 25.88 -1.16
CA GLY A 119 -13.65 27.17 -1.09
C GLY A 119 -12.91 28.33 -1.75
N ILE A 120 -13.31 29.57 -1.46
CA ILE A 120 -12.77 30.75 -2.13
C ILE A 120 -11.57 31.29 -1.36
N ASP A 121 -10.40 31.29 -2.00
CA ASP A 121 -9.21 31.99 -1.56
C ASP A 121 -9.27 33.45 -2.05
N LEU A 122 -9.82 34.32 -1.19
CA LEU A 122 -9.92 35.75 -1.46
C LEU A 122 -8.57 36.46 -1.52
N ALA A 123 -7.53 35.92 -0.87
CA ALA A 123 -6.21 36.54 -0.82
C ALA A 123 -5.46 36.39 -2.15
N ASN A 124 -5.65 35.26 -2.84
CA ASN A 124 -5.03 34.99 -4.15
C ASN A 124 -6.03 34.99 -5.32
N GLY A 125 -7.30 35.36 -5.08
CA GLY A 125 -8.34 35.46 -6.10
C GLY A 125 -8.69 34.12 -6.76
N LYS A 126 -8.59 33.01 -6.01
CA LYS A 126 -8.77 31.66 -6.55
C LYS A 126 -10.01 30.99 -5.96
N ASP A 127 -10.87 30.48 -6.83
CA ASP A 127 -12.11 29.82 -6.43
C ASP A 127 -11.97 28.29 -6.53
N TRP A 128 -11.97 27.62 -5.37
CA TRP A 128 -11.97 26.17 -5.23
C TRP A 128 -13.32 25.62 -4.75
N SER A 129 -14.38 26.43 -4.77
CA SER A 129 -15.72 26.01 -4.33
C SER A 129 -16.33 24.89 -5.19
N GLY A 130 -15.84 24.70 -6.42
CA GLY A 130 -16.20 23.57 -7.29
C GLY A 130 -15.67 22.20 -6.84
N TYR A 131 -14.79 22.16 -5.83
CA TYR A 131 -14.25 20.92 -5.27
C TYR A 131 -14.98 20.61 -3.94
N PRO A 132 -15.98 19.71 -3.94
CA PRO A 132 -16.72 19.39 -2.73
C PRO A 132 -15.81 18.70 -1.71
N LYS A 133 -16.01 19.01 -0.42
CA LYS A 133 -15.38 18.26 0.67
C LYS A 133 -15.77 16.79 0.59
N GLN A 134 -14.87 15.89 0.96
CA GLN A 134 -15.25 14.51 1.16
C GLN A 134 -16.12 14.39 2.42
N LEU A 135 -16.87 13.29 2.47
CA LEU A 135 -17.62 12.95 3.67
C LEU A 135 -16.63 12.65 4.81
N GLU A 136 -16.92 13.12 6.03
CA GLU A 136 -16.05 12.93 7.20
C GLU A 136 -15.83 11.43 7.47
N PHE A 137 -14.59 11.00 7.67
CA PHE A 137 -14.30 9.63 8.08
C PHE A 137 -14.42 9.47 9.61
N ASP A 138 -15.16 8.46 10.07
CA ASP A 138 -15.23 8.07 11.47
C ASP A 138 -14.03 7.17 11.80
N PHE A 139 -13.01 7.76 12.42
CA PHE A 139 -11.79 7.05 12.84
C PHE A 139 -12.01 6.11 14.03
N GLU A 140 -13.11 6.23 14.77
CA GLU A 140 -13.42 5.36 15.90
C GLU A 140 -14.21 4.13 15.47
N LYS A 141 -15.14 4.29 14.53
CA LYS A 141 -16.02 3.20 14.05
C LYS A 141 -15.59 2.58 12.73
N GLY A 142 -14.69 3.24 11.99
CA GLY A 142 -14.28 2.85 10.65
C GLY A 142 -15.40 3.12 9.63
N GLY A 143 -15.19 4.07 8.73
CA GLY A 143 -16.11 4.34 7.63
C GLY A 143 -16.37 5.82 7.41
N VAL A 144 -17.23 6.11 6.45
CA VAL A 144 -17.59 7.46 6.03
C VAL A 144 -18.92 7.86 6.70
N LYS A 145 -19.00 9.05 7.31
CA LYS A 145 -20.20 9.62 7.95
C LYS A 145 -21.24 10.07 6.93
#